data_AF-A0A1P8N192-F1
#
_entry.id   AF-A0A1P8N192-F1
#
_cell.length_a   1.000
_cell.length_b   1.000
_cell.length_c   1.000
_cell.angle_alpha   90.00
_cell.angle_beta   90.00
_cell.angle_gamma   90.00
#
_symmetry.space_group_name_H-M   'P 1'
#
loop_
_entity.id
_entity.type
_entity.pdbx_description
1 polymer ?
#
loop_
_entity_poly.entity_id
_entity_poly.type
_entity_poly.pdbx_seq_one_letter_code
_entity_poly.pdbx_strand_id
1 'polypeptide(L)'
;MVLGAGLAGLVAARHLHLAGHSIKVLEARNRIGGRALTMSLNGGGIDLGPAWIWPAYQPNVIALLTELGLETLPQDETGDFVLETENGIRRGTFPKRYTDAVRIRGGVQALAHRLAAALPKDTILLSEEVSALDLQGRPRAITATRAWDANVIICAVPGRIAAKWDVNPGWPAVVAQDLVRWPTWMAAHAKLVVQYDRPFWRDAGLSGGAVSHMGPLVEVADQSDPTTGVFGLFGFVGIPFHTRSGQAEIVRHSLTQLVRLFGPDAAHPIRVELMDWAAEPFTATAMDQTAPHGHPSYGAPSLSGPVDGRLFFAGAEVSKTHGGLIEGAIETGERAAMLAARALVS
;
A
#
# COMPACT_ATOMS: atom_id res chain seq x y z
N MET A 1 10.49 -1.84 -19.74
CA MET A 1 9.49 -0.85 -19.26
C MET A 1 8.76 -1.42 -18.08
N VAL A 2 8.41 -0.61 -17.08
CA VAL A 2 7.65 -1.02 -15.89
C VAL A 2 6.31 -0.28 -15.87
N LEU A 3 5.23 -0.98 -15.58
CA LEU A 3 3.88 -0.41 -15.48
C LEU A 3 3.49 -0.36 -13.99
N GLY A 4 3.25 0.83 -13.46
CA GLY A 4 2.98 1.11 -12.06
C GLY A 4 4.23 1.54 -11.29
N ALA A 5 4.16 2.70 -10.64
CA ALA A 5 5.16 3.24 -9.72
C ALA A 5 4.77 3.00 -8.24
N GLY A 6 4.14 1.86 -7.95
CA GLY A 6 4.07 1.29 -6.61
C GLY A 6 5.42 0.70 -6.16
N LEU A 7 5.51 0.23 -4.91
CA LEU A 7 6.76 -0.31 -4.37
C LEU A 7 7.37 -1.43 -5.25
N ALA A 8 6.56 -2.40 -5.70
CA ALA A 8 7.03 -3.48 -6.55
C ALA A 8 7.63 -2.99 -7.88
N GLY A 9 6.97 -2.02 -8.53
CA GLY A 9 7.45 -1.46 -9.79
C GLY A 9 8.69 -0.59 -9.61
N LEU A 10 8.77 0.20 -8.54
CA LEU A 10 9.94 1.02 -8.23
C LEU A 10 11.16 0.17 -7.85
N VAL A 11 10.97 -0.90 -7.10
CA VAL A 11 12.02 -1.90 -6.84
C VAL A 11 12.47 -2.52 -8.16
N ALA A 12 11.55 -3.01 -8.99
CA ALA A 12 11.89 -3.61 -10.28
C ALA A 12 12.68 -2.64 -11.18
N ALA A 13 12.24 -1.38 -11.27
CA ALA A 13 12.91 -0.33 -12.01
C ALA A 13 14.33 -0.06 -11.49
N ARG A 14 14.51 0.02 -10.17
CA ARG A 14 15.82 0.22 -9.55
C ARG A 14 16.78 -0.93 -9.88
N HIS A 15 16.34 -2.18 -9.74
CA HIS A 15 17.17 -3.35 -10.05
C HIS A 15 17.57 -3.41 -11.52
N LEU A 16 16.64 -3.12 -12.44
CA LEU A 16 16.97 -3.03 -13.87
C LEU A 16 17.98 -1.90 -14.14
N HIS A 17 17.87 -0.77 -13.43
CA HIS A 17 18.76 0.37 -13.63
C HIS A 17 20.17 0.05 -13.17
N LEU A 18 20.30 -0.57 -12.00
CA LEU A 18 21.58 -1.05 -11.47
C LEU A 18 22.22 -2.12 -12.38
N ALA A 19 21.41 -2.90 -13.10
CA ALA A 19 21.87 -3.84 -14.12
C ALA A 19 22.26 -3.18 -15.45
N GLY A 20 22.21 -1.84 -15.57
CA GLY A 20 22.65 -1.10 -16.74
C GLY A 20 21.61 -0.98 -17.87
N HIS A 21 20.35 -1.34 -17.62
CA HIS A 21 19.30 -1.24 -18.65
C HIS A 21 18.64 0.15 -18.68
N SER A 22 18.18 0.58 -19.86
CA SER A 22 17.35 1.78 -20.00
C SER A 22 15.91 1.49 -19.56
N ILE A 23 15.36 2.32 -18.66
CA ILE A 23 14.03 2.10 -18.08
C ILE A 23 13.13 3.32 -18.22
N LYS A 24 11.85 3.05 -18.48
CA LYS A 24 10.71 3.93 -18.24
C LYS A 24 9.72 3.23 -17.31
N VAL A 25 9.14 4.01 -16.41
CA VAL A 25 8.05 3.60 -15.51
C VAL A 25 6.82 4.43 -15.87
N LEU A 26 5.70 3.79 -16.20
CA LEU A 26 4.44 4.46 -16.49
C LEU A 26 3.52 4.33 -15.27
N GLU A 27 3.08 5.44 -14.69
CA GLU A 27 2.18 5.47 -13.53
C GLU A 27 0.91 6.23 -13.88
N ALA A 28 -0.24 5.61 -13.60
CA ALA A 28 -1.54 6.19 -13.88
C ALA A 28 -1.83 7.42 -13.02
N ARG A 29 -1.38 7.44 -11.76
CA ARG A 29 -1.60 8.58 -10.86
C ARG A 29 -0.62 9.72 -11.15
N ASN A 30 -0.96 10.88 -10.60
CA ASN A 30 -0.07 12.03 -10.48
C ASN A 30 0.91 11.92 -9.28
N ARG A 31 1.09 10.72 -8.71
CA ARG A 31 1.97 10.45 -7.57
C ARG A 31 2.56 9.05 -7.65
N ILE A 32 3.71 8.85 -7.02
CA ILE A 32 4.30 7.53 -6.82
C ILE A 32 3.83 6.89 -5.51
N GLY A 33 4.17 5.61 -5.32
CA GLY A 33 3.94 4.83 -4.10
C GLY A 33 2.78 3.84 -4.21
N GLY A 34 1.83 4.04 -5.14
CA GLY A 34 0.66 3.17 -5.27
C GLY A 34 -0.13 3.12 -3.96
N ARG A 35 -0.20 1.94 -3.33
CA ARG A 35 -0.81 1.74 -2.01
C ARG A 35 0.02 2.31 -0.85
N ALA A 36 1.33 2.51 -1.02
CA ALA A 36 2.16 3.24 -0.05
C ALA A 36 1.82 4.73 -0.15
N LEU A 37 0.98 5.19 0.77
CA LEU A 37 0.50 6.57 0.83
C LEU A 37 0.60 7.10 2.25
N THR A 38 1.19 8.28 2.38
CA THR A 38 1.42 8.94 3.66
C THR A 38 0.82 10.34 3.62
N MET A 39 0.07 10.73 4.65
CA MET A 39 -0.22 12.13 4.93
C MET A 39 1.07 12.78 5.42
N SER A 40 1.79 13.43 4.51
CA SER A 40 3.08 14.08 4.82
C SER A 40 2.88 15.28 5.74
N LEU A 41 3.72 15.36 6.77
CA LEU A 41 3.77 16.41 7.79
C LEU A 41 5.19 16.96 7.87
N ASN A 42 5.39 18.10 8.53
CA ASN A 42 6.72 18.68 8.66
C ASN A 42 7.64 17.72 9.43
N GLY A 43 8.66 17.18 8.78
CA GLY A 43 9.61 16.22 9.36
C GLY A 43 9.11 14.78 9.54
N GLY A 44 7.83 14.48 9.33
CA GLY A 44 7.25 13.15 9.58
C GLY A 44 6.02 12.82 8.72
N GLY A 45 5.24 11.80 9.11
CA GLY A 45 4.04 11.43 8.36
C GLY A 45 3.18 10.37 9.04
N ILE A 46 1.90 10.32 8.67
CA ILE A 46 0.93 9.31 9.13
C ILE A 46 0.42 8.54 7.92
N ASP A 47 0.47 7.21 7.96
CA ASP A 47 0.22 6.38 6.78
C ASP A 47 -1.27 6.14 6.53
N LEU A 48 -1.75 6.57 5.37
CA LEU A 48 -3.07 6.22 4.81
C LEU A 48 -3.06 4.83 4.13
N GLY A 49 -1.87 4.36 3.76
CA GLY A 49 -1.62 3.03 3.20
C GLY A 49 -1.21 1.99 4.25
N PRO A 50 -0.41 0.98 3.88
CA PRO A 50 0.21 0.06 4.84
C PRO A 50 1.21 0.84 5.72
N ALA A 51 1.30 0.50 7.00
CA ALA A 51 2.16 1.21 7.94
C ALA A 51 3.19 0.28 8.62
N TRP A 52 2.75 -0.91 9.02
CA TRP A 52 3.55 -1.82 9.84
C TRP A 52 4.36 -2.81 9.01
N ILE A 53 5.59 -3.02 9.47
CA ILE A 53 6.55 -4.01 9.02
C ILE A 53 6.90 -4.85 10.24
N TRP A 54 6.89 -6.17 10.12
CA TRP A 54 7.32 -7.08 11.19
C TRP A 54 8.71 -7.61 10.86
N PRO A 55 9.79 -7.08 11.46
CA PRO A 55 11.17 -7.41 11.07
C PRO A 55 11.50 -8.90 11.11
N ALA A 56 10.94 -9.65 12.07
CA ALA A 56 11.17 -11.08 12.19
C ALA A 56 10.63 -11.89 10.98
N TYR A 57 9.61 -11.38 10.29
CA TYR A 57 8.93 -12.05 9.19
C TYR A 57 9.12 -11.36 7.84
N GLN A 58 9.65 -10.14 7.82
CA GLN A 58 9.80 -9.33 6.61
C GLN A 58 11.26 -8.83 6.48
N PRO A 59 12.22 -9.74 6.22
CA PRO A 59 13.63 -9.37 6.18
C PRO A 59 14.03 -8.55 4.95
N ASN A 60 13.37 -8.73 3.79
CA ASN A 60 13.78 -8.05 2.57
C ASN A 60 13.47 -6.55 2.64
N VAL A 61 12.31 -6.17 3.19
CA VAL A 61 12.01 -4.75 3.42
C VAL A 61 13.00 -4.11 4.40
N ILE A 62 13.41 -4.82 5.47
CA ILE A 62 14.39 -4.29 6.43
C ILE A 62 15.77 -4.10 5.78
N ALA A 63 16.21 -5.07 4.97
CA ALA A 63 17.45 -4.95 4.21
C ALA A 63 17.42 -3.76 3.25
N LEU A 64 16.32 -3.59 2.49
CA LEU A 64 16.15 -2.49 1.55
C LEU A 64 16.08 -1.12 2.26
N LEU A 65 15.40 -1.02 3.40
CA LEU A 65 15.38 0.20 4.21
C LEU A 65 16.78 0.59 4.68
N THR A 66 17.56 -0.39 5.14
CA THR A 66 18.95 -0.19 5.55
C THR A 66 19.81 0.29 4.38
N GLU A 67 19.70 -0.35 3.21
CA GLU A 67 20.41 0.02 1.99
C GLU A 67 20.10 1.47 1.55
N LEU A 68 18.84 1.90 1.70
CA LEU A 68 18.38 3.23 1.32
C LEU A 68 18.56 4.29 2.42
N GLY A 69 19.16 3.93 3.56
CA GLY A 69 19.36 4.83 4.70
C GLY A 69 18.05 5.34 5.30
N LEU A 70 17.01 4.52 5.31
CA LEU A 70 15.72 4.82 5.91
C LEU A 70 15.64 4.23 7.31
N GLU A 71 15.34 5.09 8.29
CA GLU A 71 15.13 4.68 9.67
C GLU A 71 13.74 4.10 9.89
N THR A 72 13.66 3.21 10.88
CA THR A 72 12.40 2.69 11.39
C THR A 72 12.13 3.20 12.80
N LEU A 73 10.86 3.24 13.19
CA LEU A 73 10.42 3.50 14.56
C LEU A 73 9.58 2.33 15.07
N PRO A 74 9.83 1.84 16.31
CA PRO A 74 8.99 0.81 16.91
C PRO A 74 7.55 1.27 17.09
N GLN A 75 6.59 0.34 16.97
CA GLN A 75 5.22 0.60 17.36
C GLN A 75 5.13 0.70 18.88
N ASP A 76 4.84 1.89 19.39
CA ASP A 76 4.58 2.12 20.81
C ASP A 76 3.14 1.69 21.14
N GLU A 77 3.03 0.84 22.16
CA GLU A 77 1.76 0.35 22.73
C GLU A 77 1.74 0.57 24.26
N THR A 78 2.58 1.48 24.77
CA THR A 78 2.64 1.81 26.20
C THR A 78 1.37 2.50 26.66
N GLY A 79 0.75 2.02 27.74
CA GLY A 79 -0.48 2.56 28.30
C GLY A 79 -1.68 1.63 28.11
N ASP A 80 -2.82 2.02 28.66
CA ASP A 80 -4.05 1.25 28.56
C ASP A 80 -4.59 1.25 27.14
N PHE A 81 -4.97 0.07 26.65
CA PHE A 81 -5.70 -0.11 25.41
C PHE A 81 -7.21 0.01 25.65
N VAL A 82 -7.95 0.54 24.68
CA VAL A 82 -9.39 0.77 24.80
C VAL A 82 -10.19 -0.30 24.05
N LEU A 83 -11.10 -0.98 24.74
CA LEU A 83 -12.07 -1.89 24.13
C LEU A 83 -13.48 -1.35 24.31
N GLU A 84 -14.20 -1.15 23.21
CA GLU A 84 -15.59 -0.73 23.23
C GLU A 84 -16.52 -1.81 22.64
N THR A 85 -17.55 -2.16 23.42
CA THR A 85 -18.60 -3.10 23.02
C THR A 85 -19.97 -2.51 23.35
N GLU A 86 -21.06 -3.22 23.04
CA GLU A 86 -22.42 -2.85 23.47
C GLU A 86 -22.54 -2.73 25.00
N ASN A 87 -21.69 -3.42 25.77
CA ASN A 87 -21.67 -3.36 27.24
C ASN A 87 -20.86 -2.17 27.78
N GLY A 88 -20.37 -1.28 26.92
CA GLY A 88 -19.59 -0.09 27.28
C GLY A 88 -18.10 -0.21 26.99
N ILE A 89 -17.35 0.75 27.54
CA ILE A 89 -15.92 0.94 27.31
C ILE A 89 -15.12 0.37 28.47
N ARG A 90 -14.09 -0.41 28.15
CA ARG A 90 -13.09 -0.94 29.09
C ARG A 90 -11.71 -0.44 28.69
N ARG A 91 -10.87 -0.18 29.70
CA ARG A 91 -9.46 0.23 29.56
C ARG A 91 -8.60 -0.73 30.36
N GLY A 92 -7.41 -1.03 29.88
CA GLY A 92 -6.43 -1.81 30.62
C GLY A 92 -5.35 -2.42 29.74
N THR A 93 -4.58 -3.33 30.32
CA THR A 93 -3.55 -4.08 29.61
C THR A 93 -4.16 -5.24 28.83
N PHE A 94 -3.84 -5.31 27.53
CA PHE A 94 -4.19 -6.41 26.63
C PHE A 94 -2.93 -6.97 25.97
N PRO A 95 -2.97 -8.17 25.36
CA PRO A 95 -1.87 -8.65 24.53
C PRO A 95 -1.53 -7.63 23.46
N LYS A 96 -0.22 -7.36 23.31
CA LYS A 96 0.30 -6.46 22.27
C LYS A 96 -0.18 -6.91 20.90
N ARG A 97 -0.75 -5.99 20.13
CA ARG A 97 -1.32 -6.29 18.80
C ARG A 97 -0.26 -6.25 17.72
N TYR A 98 0.78 -5.44 17.92
CA TYR A 98 1.79 -5.19 16.89
C TYR A 98 3.13 -5.83 17.19
N THR A 99 3.31 -6.49 18.34
CA THR A 99 4.51 -7.28 18.70
C THR A 99 5.82 -6.52 18.52
N ASP A 100 6.62 -6.89 17.53
CA ASP A 100 7.91 -6.33 17.12
C ASP A 100 7.79 -5.38 15.92
N ALA A 101 6.56 -5.01 15.53
CA ALA A 101 6.34 -4.19 14.37
C ALA A 101 7.02 -2.83 14.48
N VAL A 102 7.52 -2.39 13.34
CA VAL A 102 8.08 -1.07 13.13
C VAL A 102 7.33 -0.36 12.01
N ARG A 103 7.42 0.96 11.99
CA ARG A 103 7.00 1.82 10.87
C ARG A 103 8.22 2.49 10.27
N ILE A 104 8.11 2.99 9.04
CA ILE A 104 9.16 3.79 8.41
C ILE A 104 9.06 5.22 8.95
N ARG A 105 10.18 5.79 9.42
CA ARG A 105 10.22 7.19 9.86
C ARG A 105 9.92 8.10 8.67
N GLY A 106 8.97 9.02 8.82
CA GLY A 106 8.44 9.83 7.72
C GLY A 106 7.32 9.17 6.91
N GLY A 107 6.91 7.94 7.27
CA GLY A 107 5.84 7.18 6.65
C GLY A 107 6.28 6.30 5.47
N VAL A 108 5.44 5.33 5.12
CA VAL A 108 5.73 4.30 4.13
C VAL A 108 6.09 4.85 2.74
N GLN A 109 5.55 6.02 2.37
CA GLN A 109 5.79 6.62 1.06
C GLN A 109 7.23 7.14 0.93
N ALA A 110 7.96 7.35 2.03
CA ALA A 110 9.38 7.68 2.01
C ALA A 110 10.22 6.61 1.28
N LEU A 111 9.85 5.33 1.39
CA LEU A 111 10.49 4.24 0.64
C LEU A 111 10.29 4.41 -0.88
N ALA A 112 9.08 4.72 -1.32
CA ALA A 112 8.80 4.99 -2.73
C ALA A 112 9.63 6.19 -3.24
N HIS A 113 9.71 7.26 -2.46
CA HIS A 113 10.52 8.44 -2.81
C HIS A 113 12.01 8.13 -2.91
N ARG A 114 12.57 7.34 -1.98
CA ARG A 114 13.99 6.94 -2.05
C ARG A 114 14.29 6.04 -3.24
N LEU A 115 13.42 5.07 -3.54
CA LEU A 115 13.55 4.23 -4.73
C LEU A 115 13.49 5.06 -6.02
N ALA A 116 12.55 6.00 -6.12
CA ALA A 116 12.42 6.89 -7.27
C ALA A 116 13.62 7.82 -7.43
N ALA A 117 14.16 8.38 -6.33
CA ALA A 117 15.32 9.26 -6.36
C ALA A 117 16.61 8.56 -6.80
N ALA A 118 16.68 7.23 -6.70
CA ALA A 118 17.80 6.43 -7.20
C ALA A 118 17.75 6.16 -8.71
N LEU A 119 16.69 6.60 -9.41
CA LEU A 119 16.54 6.45 -10.85
C LEU A 119 16.97 7.74 -11.58
N PRO A 120 17.38 7.64 -12.86
CA PRO A 120 17.62 8.81 -13.69
C PRO A 120 16.40 9.73 -13.75
N LYS A 121 16.65 11.03 -13.96
CA LYS A 121 15.57 12.00 -14.21
C LYS A 121 14.72 11.55 -15.41
N ASP A 122 13.44 11.88 -15.36
CA ASP A 122 12.45 11.56 -16.40
C ASP A 122 12.24 10.06 -16.68
N THR A 123 12.74 9.17 -15.81
CA THR A 123 12.46 7.73 -15.87
C THR A 123 11.01 7.41 -15.51
N ILE A 124 10.46 8.10 -14.52
CA ILE A 124 9.07 7.90 -14.07
C ILE A 124 8.17 8.94 -14.73
N LEU A 125 7.13 8.45 -15.40
CA LEU A 125 6.15 9.24 -16.10
C LEU A 125 4.81 9.07 -15.40
N LEU A 126 4.37 10.14 -14.74
CA LEU A 126 3.11 10.22 -14.03
C LEU A 126 1.97 10.56 -14.99
N SER A 127 0.73 10.26 -14.61
CA SER A 127 -0.46 10.47 -15.44
C SER A 127 -0.41 9.76 -16.80
N GLU A 128 0.31 8.63 -16.86
CA GLU A 128 0.38 7.73 -18.01
C GLU A 128 -0.35 6.44 -17.66
N GLU A 129 -1.69 6.49 -17.72
CA GLU A 129 -2.53 5.31 -17.53
C GLU A 129 -2.43 4.39 -18.75
N VAL A 130 -1.95 3.17 -18.51
CA VAL A 130 -1.97 2.10 -19.50
C VAL A 130 -3.36 1.48 -19.52
N SER A 131 -3.94 1.39 -20.71
CA SER A 131 -5.26 0.77 -20.94
C SER A 131 -5.20 -0.42 -21.89
N ALA A 132 -4.10 -0.57 -22.63
CA ALA A 132 -3.93 -1.69 -23.56
C ALA A 132 -2.46 -2.12 -23.71
N LEU A 133 -2.26 -3.38 -24.09
CA LEU A 133 -0.97 -3.97 -24.43
C LEU A 133 -1.02 -4.61 -25.82
N ASP A 134 0.01 -4.36 -26.63
CA ASP A 134 0.27 -5.14 -27.84
C ASP A 134 1.47 -6.04 -27.59
N LEU A 135 1.24 -7.36 -27.60
CA LEU A 135 2.27 -8.37 -27.38
C LEU A 135 2.65 -9.07 -28.69
N GLN A 136 2.08 -8.67 -29.84
CA GLN A 136 2.50 -9.17 -31.13
C GLN A 136 3.84 -8.56 -31.53
N GLY A 137 4.91 -9.35 -31.47
CA GLY A 137 6.26 -8.91 -31.81
C GLY A 137 6.95 -8.16 -30.66
N ARG A 138 7.33 -6.90 -30.88
CA ARG A 138 7.96 -6.08 -29.83
C ARG A 138 6.87 -5.55 -28.90
N PRO A 139 6.93 -5.81 -27.58
CA PRO A 139 5.88 -5.38 -26.66
C PRO A 139 5.66 -3.87 -26.65
N ARG A 140 4.39 -3.47 -26.64
CA ARG A 140 3.97 -2.07 -26.53
C ARG A 140 2.95 -1.89 -25.41
N ALA A 141 3.10 -0.84 -24.62
CA ALA A 141 2.05 -0.37 -23.71
C ALA A 141 1.39 0.87 -24.28
N ILE A 142 0.06 0.91 -24.26
CA ILE A 142 -0.73 1.96 -24.88
C ILE A 142 -1.41 2.76 -23.78
N THR A 143 -1.21 4.08 -23.81
CA THR A 143 -1.88 5.07 -22.96
C THR A 143 -2.82 5.93 -23.80
N ALA A 144 -3.61 6.79 -23.16
CA ALA A 144 -4.51 7.70 -23.87
C ALA A 144 -3.80 8.64 -24.86
N THR A 145 -2.52 8.94 -24.63
CA THR A 145 -1.77 9.94 -25.41
C THR A 145 -0.79 9.34 -26.40
N ARG A 146 -0.30 8.11 -26.17
CA ARG A 146 0.74 7.49 -27.00
C ARG A 146 0.89 5.99 -26.74
N ALA A 147 1.68 5.35 -27.59
CA ALA A 147 2.15 3.98 -27.41
C ALA A 147 3.66 3.97 -27.10
N TRP A 148 4.06 3.06 -26.22
CA TRP A 148 5.42 2.93 -25.69
C TRP A 148 6.01 1.58 -26.05
N ASP A 149 7.03 1.57 -26.88
CA ASP A 149 7.77 0.37 -27.25
C ASP A 149 8.80 -0.03 -26.19
N ALA A 150 8.88 -1.32 -25.89
CA ALA A 150 9.90 -1.86 -24.99
C ALA A 150 10.39 -3.24 -25.46
N ASN A 151 11.61 -3.62 -25.07
CA ASN A 151 12.09 -4.99 -25.33
C ASN A 151 11.37 -6.00 -24.42
N VAL A 152 11.12 -5.60 -23.16
CA VAL A 152 10.36 -6.34 -22.16
C VAL A 152 9.49 -5.39 -21.33
N ILE A 153 8.38 -5.90 -20.80
CA ILE A 153 7.45 -5.19 -19.91
C ILE A 153 7.37 -5.91 -18.57
N ILE A 154 7.40 -5.16 -17.46
CA ILE A 154 7.02 -5.65 -16.13
C ILE A 154 5.70 -4.99 -15.75
N CYS A 155 4.63 -5.77 -15.62
CA CYS A 155 3.36 -5.31 -15.07
C CYS A 155 3.42 -5.38 -13.53
N ALA A 156 3.47 -4.21 -12.89
CA ALA A 156 3.42 -4.06 -11.44
C ALA A 156 2.11 -3.40 -10.95
N VAL A 157 1.05 -3.53 -11.76
CA VAL A 157 -0.31 -3.04 -11.50
C VAL A 157 -1.14 -4.16 -10.86
N PRO A 158 -2.09 -3.86 -9.94
CA PRO A 158 -2.97 -4.89 -9.39
C PRO A 158 -3.66 -5.73 -10.48
N GLY A 159 -3.69 -7.06 -10.28
CA GLY A 159 -4.12 -8.00 -11.32
C GLY A 159 -5.53 -7.72 -11.86
N ARG A 160 -6.49 -7.42 -10.98
CA ARG A 160 -7.87 -7.10 -11.36
C ARG A 160 -8.01 -5.82 -12.19
N ILE A 161 -7.06 -4.90 -12.07
CA ILE A 161 -6.99 -3.71 -12.93
C ILE A 161 -6.41 -4.10 -14.29
N ALA A 162 -5.28 -4.80 -14.30
CA ALA A 162 -4.64 -5.24 -15.54
C ALA A 162 -5.54 -6.18 -16.37
N ALA A 163 -6.41 -6.98 -15.72
CA ALA A 163 -7.39 -7.84 -16.37
C ALA A 163 -8.40 -7.08 -17.25
N LYS A 164 -8.59 -5.78 -17.02
CA LYS A 164 -9.50 -4.93 -17.81
C LYS A 164 -8.86 -4.37 -19.09
N TRP A 165 -7.54 -4.49 -19.22
CA TRP A 165 -6.83 -3.94 -20.37
C TRP A 165 -7.17 -4.72 -21.64
N ASP A 166 -7.22 -3.99 -22.76
CA ASP A 166 -7.25 -4.60 -24.09
C ASP A 166 -5.87 -5.16 -24.42
N VAL A 167 -5.77 -6.47 -24.65
CA VAL A 167 -4.48 -7.13 -24.91
C VAL A 167 -4.56 -7.86 -26.22
N ASN A 168 -3.61 -7.60 -27.13
CA ASN A 168 -3.48 -8.29 -28.41
C ASN A 168 -2.34 -9.34 -28.32
N PRO A 169 -2.58 -10.64 -28.61
CA PRO A 169 -3.84 -11.27 -29.07
C PRO A 169 -4.83 -11.63 -27.95
N GLY A 170 -4.47 -11.39 -26.70
CA GLY A 170 -5.29 -11.68 -25.53
C GLY A 170 -4.43 -12.12 -24.36
N TRP A 171 -4.97 -12.05 -23.15
CA TRP A 171 -4.35 -12.72 -22.01
C TRP A 171 -4.37 -14.23 -22.23
N PRO A 172 -3.24 -14.95 -22.04
CA PRO A 172 -3.28 -16.41 -21.93
C PRO A 172 -4.29 -16.82 -20.85
N ALA A 173 -5.10 -17.85 -21.10
CA ALA A 173 -6.24 -18.19 -20.24
C ALA A 173 -5.87 -18.37 -18.75
N VAL A 174 -4.72 -19.01 -18.46
CA VAL A 174 -4.22 -19.20 -17.09
C VAL A 174 -3.80 -17.88 -16.42
N VAL A 175 -3.25 -16.94 -17.21
CA VAL A 175 -2.88 -15.60 -16.74
C VAL A 175 -4.14 -14.79 -16.44
N ALA A 176 -5.12 -14.80 -17.35
CA ALA A 176 -6.40 -14.13 -17.16
C ALA A 176 -7.10 -14.58 -15.87
N GLN A 177 -7.09 -15.89 -15.59
CA GLN A 177 -7.65 -16.45 -14.36
C GLN A 177 -6.92 -15.95 -13.11
N ASP A 178 -5.58 -16.00 -13.09
CA ASP A 178 -4.81 -15.55 -11.92
C ASP A 178 -4.90 -14.03 -11.69
N LEU A 179 -5.03 -13.22 -12.75
CA LEU A 179 -5.19 -11.76 -12.64
C LEU A 179 -6.44 -11.39 -11.83
N VAL A 180 -7.56 -12.10 -12.01
CA VAL A 180 -8.83 -11.78 -11.32
C VAL A 180 -9.02 -12.56 -10.01
N ARG A 181 -8.35 -13.70 -9.86
CA ARG A 181 -8.50 -14.62 -8.73
C ARG A 181 -8.21 -13.95 -7.39
N TRP A 182 -7.16 -13.14 -7.33
CA TRP A 182 -6.64 -12.61 -6.07
C TRP A 182 -7.06 -11.15 -5.89
N PRO A 183 -7.81 -10.81 -4.81
CA PRO A 183 -8.15 -9.42 -4.53
C PRO A 183 -6.90 -8.62 -4.15
N THR A 184 -6.90 -7.35 -4.49
CA THR A 184 -5.92 -6.41 -3.94
C THR A 184 -6.10 -6.38 -2.42
N TRP A 185 -5.07 -6.78 -1.67
CA TRP A 185 -5.20 -6.87 -0.21
C TRP A 185 -5.59 -5.52 0.39
N MET A 186 -6.56 -5.54 1.31
CA MET A 186 -7.16 -4.38 1.98
C MET A 186 -7.89 -3.36 1.09
N ALA A 187 -8.03 -3.59 -0.22
CA ALA A 187 -8.68 -2.64 -1.12
C ALA A 187 -10.15 -2.35 -0.77
N ALA A 188 -10.86 -3.27 -0.11
CA ALA A 188 -12.22 -3.05 0.34
C ALA A 188 -12.36 -2.02 1.47
N HIS A 189 -11.27 -1.58 2.11
CA HIS A 189 -11.30 -0.79 3.35
C HIS A 189 -11.10 0.71 3.09
N ALA A 190 -11.54 1.52 4.06
CA ALA A 190 -11.12 2.92 4.16
C ALA A 190 -10.29 3.12 5.43
N LYS A 191 -9.38 4.10 5.38
CA LYS A 191 -8.49 4.44 6.49
C LYS A 191 -8.61 5.92 6.80
N LEU A 192 -8.88 6.24 8.05
CA LEU A 192 -8.83 7.59 8.59
C LEU A 192 -7.47 7.81 9.25
N VAL A 193 -6.87 8.97 9.03
CA VAL A 193 -5.73 9.44 9.82
C VAL A 193 -6.05 10.81 10.39
N VAL A 194 -5.66 11.03 11.64
CA VAL A 194 -5.95 12.25 12.38
C VAL A 194 -4.68 12.74 13.05
N GLN A 195 -4.28 13.97 12.75
CA GLN A 195 -3.16 14.65 13.38
C GLN A 195 -3.66 15.54 14.52
N TYR A 196 -2.91 15.55 15.63
CA TYR A 196 -3.11 16.43 16.77
C TYR A 196 -1.84 17.22 17.10
N ASP A 197 -1.98 18.25 17.92
CA ASP A 197 -0.88 19.11 18.41
C ASP A 197 -0.05 18.45 19.52
N ARG A 198 -0.69 17.58 20.31
CA ARG A 198 -0.06 16.77 21.36
C ARG A 198 -0.69 15.37 21.45
N PRO A 199 0.01 14.37 22.00
CA PRO A 199 -0.52 13.02 22.16
C PRO A 199 -1.36 12.90 23.44
N PHE A 200 -2.48 13.63 23.52
CA PHE A 200 -3.31 13.74 24.74
C PHE A 200 -3.79 12.39 25.30
N TRP A 201 -3.91 11.35 24.46
CA TRP A 201 -4.23 10.00 24.92
C TRP A 201 -3.13 9.43 25.82
N ARG A 202 -1.86 9.74 25.53
CA ARG A 202 -0.72 9.33 26.37
C ARG A 202 -0.73 10.06 27.71
N ASP A 203 -1.07 11.35 27.72
CA ASP A 203 -1.24 12.13 28.96
C ASP A 203 -2.33 11.52 29.86
N ALA A 204 -3.34 10.90 29.26
CA ALA A 204 -4.41 10.16 29.94
C ALA A 204 -4.06 8.70 30.28
N GLY A 205 -2.81 8.28 30.08
CA GLY A 205 -2.35 6.91 30.34
C GLY A 205 -2.79 5.87 29.31
N LEU A 206 -3.27 6.29 28.13
CA LEU A 206 -3.74 5.40 27.06
C LEU A 206 -2.64 5.19 25.99
N SER A 207 -2.63 4.00 25.39
CA SER A 207 -1.69 3.65 24.32
C SER A 207 -1.99 4.27 22.96
N GLY A 208 -3.17 4.88 22.80
CA GLY A 208 -3.70 5.28 21.50
C GLY A 208 -4.25 4.09 20.67
N GLY A 209 -4.18 2.87 21.21
CA GLY A 209 -4.80 1.68 20.64
C GLY A 209 -6.26 1.52 21.07
N ALA A 210 -7.15 1.18 20.12
CA ALA A 210 -8.51 0.79 20.43
C ALA A 210 -9.08 -0.26 19.47
N VAL A 211 -10.00 -1.09 19.96
CA VAL A 211 -10.97 -1.85 19.14
C VAL A 211 -12.36 -1.44 19.59
N SER A 212 -13.24 -1.19 18.62
CA SER A 212 -14.61 -0.80 18.90
C SER A 212 -15.60 -1.53 18.00
N HIS A 213 -16.68 -2.02 18.61
CA HIS A 213 -17.84 -2.55 17.89
C HIS A 213 -18.92 -1.47 17.67
N MET A 214 -18.65 -0.22 18.07
CA MET A 214 -19.60 0.89 18.07
C MET A 214 -19.08 2.05 17.23
N GLY A 215 -19.67 2.25 16.06
CA GLY A 215 -19.30 3.34 15.14
C GLY A 215 -18.40 2.88 13.99
N PRO A 216 -17.86 3.82 13.21
CA PRO A 216 -17.20 3.50 11.94
C PRO A 216 -15.83 2.83 12.10
N LEU A 217 -15.05 3.20 13.12
CA LEU A 217 -13.68 2.72 13.31
C LEU A 217 -13.68 1.42 14.10
N VAL A 218 -13.21 0.33 13.50
CA VAL A 218 -13.15 -0.99 14.15
C VAL A 218 -11.82 -1.25 14.85
N GLU A 219 -10.78 -0.56 14.41
CA GLU A 219 -9.45 -0.59 15.00
C GLU A 219 -8.83 0.81 14.89
N VAL A 220 -8.17 1.23 15.95
CA VAL A 220 -7.41 2.48 16.05
C VAL A 220 -6.03 2.16 16.61
N ALA A 221 -4.99 2.81 16.11
CA ALA A 221 -3.67 2.77 16.75
C ALA A 221 -2.92 4.09 16.61
N ASP A 222 -1.97 4.27 17.53
CA ASP A 222 -1.04 5.39 17.55
C ASP A 222 -0.04 5.30 16.40
N GLN A 223 0.08 6.38 15.62
CA GLN A 223 1.08 6.55 14.57
C GLN A 223 2.02 7.74 14.82
N SER A 224 2.12 8.20 16.06
CA SER A 224 2.99 9.29 16.47
C SER A 224 4.46 8.97 16.22
N ASP A 225 5.22 10.03 15.95
CA ASP A 225 6.66 10.05 15.94
C ASP A 225 7.14 11.19 16.85
N PRO A 226 7.47 10.89 18.12
CA PRO A 226 7.92 11.88 19.09
C PRO A 226 9.18 12.64 18.67
N THR A 227 10.04 12.08 17.81
CA THR A 227 11.28 12.76 17.40
C THR A 227 11.02 13.88 16.40
N THR A 228 9.90 13.81 15.68
CA THR A 228 9.52 14.80 14.65
C THR A 228 8.38 15.71 15.13
N GLY A 229 7.80 15.44 16.30
CA GLY A 229 6.63 16.15 16.82
C GLY A 229 5.34 15.82 16.09
N VAL A 230 5.31 14.72 15.33
CA VAL A 230 4.09 14.23 14.70
C VAL A 230 3.30 13.42 15.71
N PHE A 231 2.09 13.85 16.04
CA PHE A 231 1.17 13.11 16.89
C PHE A 231 -0.09 12.78 16.13
N GLY A 232 -0.44 11.50 16.06
CA GLY A 232 -1.65 11.13 15.34
C GLY A 232 -2.11 9.71 15.52
N LEU A 233 -3.39 9.53 15.28
CA LEU A 233 -4.09 8.27 15.33
C LEU A 233 -4.48 7.86 13.90
N PHE A 234 -4.39 6.57 13.63
CA PHE A 234 -5.05 5.97 12.47
C PHE A 234 -6.31 5.23 12.93
N GLY A 235 -7.32 5.11 12.07
CA GLY A 235 -8.43 4.18 12.27
C GLY A 235 -8.85 3.44 10.98
N PHE A 236 -9.12 2.13 11.09
CA PHE A 236 -9.73 1.35 10.01
C PHE A 236 -11.25 1.50 10.04
N VAL A 237 -11.83 1.89 8.91
CA VAL A 237 -13.28 1.96 8.74
C VAL A 237 -13.83 0.56 8.47
N GLY A 238 -14.62 0.04 9.40
CA GLY A 238 -15.24 -1.28 9.29
C GLY A 238 -16.61 -1.30 8.60
N ILE A 239 -17.11 -0.15 8.14
CA ILE A 239 -18.35 -0.09 7.37
C ILE A 239 -18.11 -0.71 5.98
N PRO A 240 -18.91 -1.70 5.55
CA PRO A 240 -18.83 -2.25 4.19
C PRO A 240 -18.99 -1.17 3.11
N PHE A 241 -18.25 -1.26 2.01
CA PHE A 241 -18.20 -0.21 0.98
C PHE A 241 -19.60 0.22 0.50
N HIS A 242 -20.46 -0.75 0.20
CA HIS A 242 -21.80 -0.50 -0.35
C HIS A 242 -22.79 0.15 0.65
N THR A 243 -22.44 0.20 1.94
CA THR A 243 -23.27 0.82 2.99
C THR A 243 -22.61 2.05 3.61
N ARG A 244 -21.43 2.47 3.12
CA ARG A 244 -20.76 3.68 3.57
C ARG A 244 -21.59 4.91 3.23
N SER A 245 -21.85 5.72 4.25
CA SER A 245 -22.25 7.11 4.03
C SER A 245 -21.07 7.88 3.39
N GLY A 246 -21.35 9.00 2.72
CA GLY A 246 -20.30 9.79 2.07
C GLY A 246 -19.14 10.16 3.02
N GLN A 247 -17.96 10.45 2.47
CA GLN A 247 -16.72 10.62 3.25
C GLN A 247 -16.86 11.59 4.45
N ALA A 248 -17.59 12.70 4.29
CA ALA A 248 -17.80 13.68 5.36
C ALA A 248 -18.55 13.11 6.57
N GLU A 249 -19.54 12.25 6.34
CA GLU A 249 -20.29 11.57 7.41
C GLU A 249 -19.42 10.56 8.16
N ILE A 250 -18.60 9.80 7.42
CA ILE A 250 -17.62 8.88 8.03
C ILE A 250 -16.67 9.66 8.93
N VAL A 251 -16.06 10.73 8.43
CA VAL A 251 -15.15 11.59 9.20
C VAL A 251 -15.83 12.13 10.47
N ARG A 252 -17.04 12.69 10.34
CA ARG A 252 -17.79 13.24 11.48
C ARG A 252 -18.08 12.17 12.54
N HIS A 253 -18.56 11.00 12.14
CA HIS A 253 -18.84 9.90 13.07
C HIS A 253 -17.56 9.32 13.68
N SER A 254 -16.47 9.25 12.93
CA SER A 254 -15.18 8.81 13.43
C SER A 254 -14.61 9.76 14.47
N LEU A 255 -14.67 11.09 14.26
CA LEU A 255 -14.24 12.05 15.28
C LEU A 255 -15.09 11.97 16.54
N THR A 256 -16.40 11.82 16.40
CA THR A 256 -17.31 11.59 17.54
C THR A 256 -16.94 10.32 18.32
N GLN A 257 -16.57 9.26 17.61
CA GLN A 257 -16.08 8.02 18.21
C GLN A 257 -14.73 8.21 18.91
N LEU A 258 -13.77 8.90 18.30
CA LEU A 258 -12.47 9.17 18.93
C LEU A 258 -12.61 10.01 20.22
N VAL A 259 -13.52 10.98 20.26
CA VAL A 259 -13.86 11.73 21.48
C VAL A 259 -14.36 10.80 22.58
N ARG A 260 -15.24 9.87 22.22
CA ARG A 260 -15.80 8.90 23.17
C ARG A 260 -14.73 7.93 23.70
N LEU A 261 -13.79 7.50 22.86
CA LEU A 261 -12.74 6.55 23.22
C LEU A 261 -11.60 7.20 24.04
N PHE A 262 -11.10 8.35 23.58
CA PHE A 262 -9.86 8.97 24.06
C PHE A 262 -10.06 10.27 24.83
N GLY A 263 -11.27 10.85 24.86
CA GLY A 263 -11.60 12.06 25.60
C GLY A 263 -11.82 13.30 24.73
N PRO A 264 -12.23 14.44 25.35
CA PRO A 264 -12.69 15.63 24.65
C PRO A 264 -11.64 16.27 23.74
N ASP A 265 -10.35 16.12 24.03
CA ASP A 265 -9.26 16.66 23.22
C ASP A 265 -9.24 16.09 21.78
N ALA A 266 -9.80 14.89 21.57
CA ALA A 266 -9.93 14.31 20.24
C ALA A 266 -10.87 15.12 19.30
N ALA A 267 -11.64 16.07 19.84
CA ALA A 267 -12.52 16.95 19.06
C ALA A 267 -11.75 18.04 18.29
N HIS A 268 -10.44 18.20 18.54
CA HIS A 268 -9.64 19.31 18.04
C HIS A 268 -8.45 18.84 17.18
N PRO A 269 -8.69 18.13 16.05
CA PRO A 269 -7.62 17.71 15.17
C PRO A 269 -7.01 18.91 14.42
N ILE A 270 -5.70 18.87 14.17
CA ILE A 270 -5.02 19.78 13.25
C ILE A 270 -5.41 19.46 11.80
N ARG A 271 -5.42 18.16 11.47
CA ARG A 271 -5.69 17.67 10.12
C ARG A 271 -6.35 16.30 10.20
N VAL A 272 -7.30 16.06 9.31
CA VAL A 272 -8.01 14.79 9.16
C VAL A 272 -8.01 14.42 7.70
N GLU A 273 -7.62 13.19 7.39
CA GLU A 273 -7.72 12.64 6.04
C GLU A 273 -8.35 11.27 6.06
N LEU A 274 -9.19 11.00 5.05
CA LEU A 274 -9.80 9.71 4.81
C LEU A 274 -9.36 9.25 3.40
N MET A 275 -8.81 8.04 3.32
CA MET A 275 -8.61 7.34 2.06
C MET A 275 -9.55 6.15 1.99
N ASP A 276 -10.52 6.20 1.08
CA ASP A 276 -11.35 5.04 0.74
C ASP A 276 -10.72 4.29 -0.44
N TRP A 277 -9.98 3.22 -0.14
CA TRP A 277 -9.27 2.43 -1.15
C TRP A 277 -10.23 1.68 -2.09
N ALA A 278 -11.47 1.42 -1.67
CA ALA A 278 -12.46 0.70 -2.47
C ALA A 278 -13.07 1.58 -3.57
N ALA A 279 -12.99 2.90 -3.40
CA ALA A 279 -13.36 3.90 -4.40
C ALA A 279 -12.17 4.31 -5.29
N GLU A 280 -10.94 3.90 -4.98
CA GLU A 280 -9.75 4.38 -5.68
C GLU A 280 -9.49 3.55 -6.96
N PRO A 281 -9.65 4.15 -8.17
CA PRO A 281 -9.79 3.41 -9.43
C PRO A 281 -8.52 2.68 -9.87
N PHE A 282 -7.37 3.10 -9.36
CA PHE A 282 -6.07 2.53 -9.66
C PHE A 282 -5.58 1.55 -8.59
N THR A 283 -6.43 1.19 -7.62
CA THR A 283 -6.18 0.18 -6.57
C THR A 283 -7.26 -0.90 -6.60
N ALA A 284 -8.50 -0.49 -6.78
CA ALA A 284 -9.67 -1.34 -6.62
C ALA A 284 -10.55 -1.38 -7.87
N THR A 285 -11.18 -2.53 -8.06
CA THR A 285 -12.29 -2.74 -9.00
C THR A 285 -13.57 -3.03 -8.23
N ALA A 286 -14.71 -3.15 -8.92
CA ALA A 286 -15.96 -3.59 -8.28
C ALA A 286 -15.81 -4.95 -7.56
N MET A 287 -14.92 -5.83 -8.04
CA MET A 287 -14.64 -7.11 -7.38
C MET A 287 -13.90 -6.96 -6.04
N ASP A 288 -13.23 -5.84 -5.82
CA ASP A 288 -12.45 -5.54 -4.61
C ASP A 288 -13.25 -4.79 -3.54
N GLN A 289 -14.50 -4.40 -3.84
CA GLN A 289 -15.36 -3.65 -2.92
C GLN A 289 -15.93 -4.52 -1.78
N THR A 290 -15.85 -5.84 -1.92
CA THR A 290 -16.21 -6.80 -0.88
C THR A 290 -14.93 -7.32 -0.21
N ALA A 291 -14.82 -7.10 1.10
CA ALA A 291 -13.68 -7.58 1.87
C ALA A 291 -13.68 -9.12 1.94
N PRO A 292 -12.52 -9.78 1.78
CA PRO A 292 -12.40 -11.22 2.06
C PRO A 292 -12.58 -11.49 3.56
N HIS A 293 -13.00 -12.70 3.93
CA HIS A 293 -13.20 -13.11 5.33
C HIS A 293 -11.90 -13.23 6.15
N GLY A 294 -10.74 -13.06 5.51
CA GLY A 294 -9.43 -13.12 6.14
C GLY A 294 -8.33 -12.87 5.10
N HIS A 295 -7.07 -12.96 5.53
CA HIS A 295 -5.94 -12.82 4.63
C HIS A 295 -5.91 -13.97 3.60
N PRO A 296 -5.99 -13.69 2.29
CA PRO A 296 -5.96 -14.73 1.27
C PRO A 296 -4.65 -15.51 1.28
N SER A 297 -4.70 -16.77 0.86
CA SER A 297 -3.52 -17.57 0.54
C SER A 297 -3.09 -17.26 -0.89
N TYR A 298 -2.20 -16.28 -1.05
CA TYR A 298 -1.71 -15.81 -2.35
C TYR A 298 -0.70 -16.77 -3.00
N GLY A 299 -0.32 -16.48 -4.26
CA GLY A 299 0.80 -17.14 -4.91
C GLY A 299 0.78 -17.21 -6.42
N ALA A 300 -0.28 -16.69 -7.06
CA ALA A 300 -0.50 -16.53 -8.51
C ALA A 300 0.57 -17.22 -9.39
N PRO A 301 0.56 -18.57 -9.50
CA PRO A 301 1.68 -19.31 -10.06
C PRO A 301 1.99 -18.93 -11.50
N SER A 302 0.98 -18.63 -12.32
CA SER A 302 1.20 -18.21 -13.71
C SER A 302 1.85 -16.83 -13.82
N LEU A 303 1.66 -15.96 -12.81
CA LEU A 303 2.28 -14.62 -12.74
C LEU A 303 3.72 -14.67 -12.17
N SER A 304 4.14 -15.82 -11.63
CA SER A 304 5.51 -16.00 -11.13
C SER A 304 6.54 -16.18 -12.26
N GLY A 305 6.11 -16.49 -13.49
CA GLY A 305 6.94 -16.65 -14.68
C GLY A 305 6.64 -15.61 -15.76
N PRO A 306 7.45 -15.56 -16.84
CA PRO A 306 7.17 -14.71 -17.98
C PRO A 306 6.07 -15.26 -18.89
N VAL A 307 5.36 -14.35 -19.56
CA VAL A 307 4.58 -14.64 -20.78
C VAL A 307 5.48 -14.36 -21.98
N ASP A 308 5.74 -15.40 -22.78
CA ASP A 308 6.55 -15.39 -24.00
C ASP A 308 7.95 -14.74 -23.84
N GLY A 309 8.52 -14.80 -22.64
CA GLY A 309 9.82 -14.20 -22.31
C GLY A 309 9.84 -12.66 -22.35
N ARG A 310 8.70 -12.01 -22.54
CA ARG A 310 8.61 -10.57 -22.84
C ARG A 310 7.75 -9.78 -21.87
N LEU A 311 6.82 -10.43 -21.19
CA LEU A 311 5.99 -9.82 -20.16
C LEU A 311 6.19 -10.55 -18.82
N PHE A 312 6.46 -9.78 -17.77
CA PHE A 312 6.71 -10.27 -16.42
C PHE A 312 5.75 -9.58 -15.45
N PHE A 313 5.51 -10.17 -14.28
CA PHE A 313 4.62 -9.61 -13.27
C PHE A 313 5.33 -9.42 -11.93
N ALA A 314 5.02 -8.29 -11.31
CA ALA A 314 5.39 -7.92 -9.95
C ALA A 314 4.16 -7.39 -9.21
N GLY A 315 4.23 -7.32 -7.89
CA GLY A 315 3.11 -6.88 -7.05
C GLY A 315 2.92 -7.82 -5.88
N ALA A 316 2.45 -7.28 -4.76
CA ALA A 316 2.32 -8.03 -3.51
C ALA A 316 1.50 -9.31 -3.71
N GLU A 317 0.41 -9.26 -4.46
CA GLU A 317 -0.50 -10.40 -4.72
C GLU A 317 0.15 -11.54 -5.54
N VAL A 318 1.29 -11.28 -6.19
CA VAL A 318 2.07 -12.29 -6.93
C VAL A 318 2.96 -13.11 -5.98
N SER A 319 3.26 -12.61 -4.78
CA SER A 319 4.09 -13.33 -3.81
C SER A 319 3.37 -14.57 -3.28
N LYS A 320 4.11 -15.67 -3.16
CA LYS A 320 3.63 -16.95 -2.60
C LYS A 320 3.69 -17.00 -1.08
N THR A 321 4.52 -16.16 -0.48
CA THR A 321 4.89 -16.23 0.94
C THR A 321 4.42 -14.99 1.71
N HIS A 322 4.42 -13.83 1.06
CA HIS A 322 4.10 -12.53 1.67
C HIS A 322 3.05 -11.76 0.87
N GLY A 323 2.09 -12.49 0.32
CA GLY A 323 1.01 -11.94 -0.49
C GLY A 323 0.31 -10.76 0.18
N GLY A 324 0.08 -9.67 -0.55
CA GLY A 324 -0.61 -8.48 0.00
C GLY A 324 0.22 -7.57 0.92
N LEU A 325 1.45 -7.94 1.27
CA LEU A 325 2.33 -7.18 2.17
C LEU A 325 3.39 -6.37 1.40
N ILE A 326 4.04 -5.43 2.10
CA ILE A 326 5.18 -4.65 1.57
C ILE A 326 6.31 -5.60 1.16
N GLU A 327 6.61 -6.60 1.99
CA GLU A 327 7.59 -7.65 1.73
C GLU A 327 7.36 -8.35 0.38
N GLY A 328 6.12 -8.79 0.11
CA GLY A 328 5.78 -9.45 -1.16
C GLY A 328 5.90 -8.53 -2.37
N ALA A 329 5.67 -7.22 -2.20
CA ALA A 329 5.89 -6.25 -3.26
C ALA A 329 7.39 -6.13 -3.62
N ILE A 330 8.27 -6.11 -2.62
CA ILE A 330 9.72 -6.03 -2.80
C ILE A 330 10.24 -7.32 -3.44
N GLU A 331 9.94 -8.47 -2.83
CA GLU A 331 10.34 -9.80 -3.31
C GLU A 331 9.98 -10.01 -4.79
N THR A 332 8.74 -9.69 -5.17
CA THR A 332 8.27 -9.90 -6.54
C THR A 332 8.82 -8.87 -7.52
N GLY A 333 9.09 -7.64 -7.07
CA GLY A 333 9.76 -6.62 -7.87
C GLY A 333 11.18 -7.03 -8.25
N GLU A 334 11.97 -7.51 -7.28
CA GLU A 334 13.33 -8.01 -7.49
C GLU A 334 13.33 -9.22 -8.44
N ARG A 335 12.46 -10.20 -8.17
CA ARG A 335 12.31 -11.39 -9.02
C ARG A 335 11.98 -11.01 -10.46
N ALA A 336 11.01 -10.15 -10.68
CA ALA A 336 10.59 -9.74 -12.01
C ALA A 336 11.72 -9.01 -12.76
N ALA A 337 12.46 -8.12 -12.08
CA ALA A 337 13.61 -7.45 -12.65
C ALA A 337 14.72 -8.43 -13.05
N MET A 338 15.05 -9.39 -12.19
CA MET A 338 16.06 -10.40 -12.49
C MET A 338 15.68 -11.26 -13.70
N LEU A 339 14.42 -11.70 -13.78
CA LEU A 339 13.93 -12.49 -14.91
C LEU A 339 13.92 -11.68 -16.20
N ALA A 340 13.50 -10.41 -16.14
CA ALA A 340 13.49 -9.50 -17.28
C ALA A 340 14.92 -9.18 -17.77
N ALA A 341 15.87 -8.94 -16.86
CA ALA A 341 17.27 -8.70 -17.21
C ALA A 341 17.90 -9.91 -17.92
N ARG A 342 17.62 -11.14 -17.45
CA ARG A 342 18.06 -12.37 -18.12
C ARG A 342 17.50 -12.49 -19.54
N ALA A 343 16.22 -12.16 -19.74
CA ALA A 343 15.60 -12.19 -21.06
C ALA A 343 16.11 -11.10 -22.01
N LEU A 344 16.71 -10.02 -21.50
CA LEU A 344 17.30 -8.95 -22.31
C LEU A 344 18.69 -9.31 -22.86
N VAL A 345 19.35 -10.32 -22.30
CA VAL A 345 20.70 -10.76 -22.69
C VAL A 345 20.71 -12.11 -23.42
N SER A 346 19.57 -12.81 -23.47
CA SER A 346 19.35 -14.06 -24.21
C SER A 346 18.88 -13.81 -25.64
#